data_AF-A0AAU4UPT6-F1
#
_entry.id   AF-A0AAU4UPT6-F1
#
_cell.length_a   1.000
_cell.length_b   1.000
_cell.length_c   1.000
_cell.angle_alpha   90.00
_cell.angle_beta   90.00
_cell.angle_gamma   90.00
#
_symmetry.space_group_name_H-M   'P 1'
#
loop_
_entity.id
_entity.type
_entity.pdbx_description
1 polymer ?
#
loop_
_entity_poly.entity_id
_entity_poly.type
_entity_poly.pdbx_seq_one_letter_code
_entity_poly.pdbx_strand_id
1 'polypeptide(L)'
;MDTFSKPLADGRTAHVAPLITLFGAISYTAVDDDGQRIASGWLYDASERGVAAGDRPSGCTHLIPAFPKPLWFTPEEVAQLSALGEAAKAAFDSSPDGQQLEAWRRDRAEREKADAARTTVLRSPEGKVLVAERARLAAAVEAMLESDADQRVSAHDDEGGDPGAYYRDQQPRNEAAYAEAVGALAAFDAEHPQIVAALTEQTAADVRRRLDVD
;
A
#
# COMPACT_ATOMS: atom_id res chain seq x y z
N MET A 1 -24.61 -24.43 -1.71
CA MET A 1 -23.62 -24.19 -0.65
C MET A 1 -23.91 -25.23 0.41
N ASP A 2 -22.91 -26.02 0.77
CA ASP A 2 -23.07 -27.01 1.84
C ASP A 2 -23.20 -26.28 3.17
N THR A 3 -24.16 -26.72 3.98
CA THR A 3 -24.49 -26.12 5.27
C THR A 3 -24.36 -27.16 6.37
N PHE A 4 -23.81 -26.77 7.50
CA PHE A 4 -23.87 -27.54 8.73
C PHE A 4 -25.14 -27.15 9.50
N SER A 5 -25.92 -28.12 9.95
CA SER A 5 -27.18 -27.85 10.67
C SER A 5 -27.12 -28.41 12.07
N LYS A 6 -27.60 -27.65 13.06
CA LYS A 6 -27.73 -28.13 14.44
C LYS A 6 -29.02 -27.67 15.11
N PRO A 7 -29.61 -28.47 16.01
CA PRO A 7 -30.76 -28.05 16.80
C PRO A 7 -30.36 -26.99 17.83
N LEU A 8 -31.28 -26.06 18.07
CA LEU A 8 -31.19 -25.04 19.11
C LEU A 8 -32.06 -25.41 20.31
N ALA A 9 -31.77 -24.82 21.47
CA ALA A 9 -32.52 -25.08 22.71
C ALA A 9 -33.98 -24.60 22.66
N ASP A 10 -34.33 -23.68 21.75
CA ASP A 10 -35.68 -23.17 21.53
C ASP A 10 -36.49 -24.01 20.51
N GLY A 11 -35.93 -25.12 20.02
CA GLY A 11 -36.57 -26.03 19.08
C GLY A 11 -36.38 -25.69 17.60
N ARG A 12 -35.74 -24.56 17.27
CA ARG A 12 -35.35 -24.23 15.89
C ARG A 12 -34.10 -24.97 15.45
N THR A 13 -33.83 -25.02 14.15
CA THR A 13 -32.54 -25.47 13.60
C THR A 13 -31.72 -24.28 13.15
N ALA A 14 -30.43 -24.24 13.51
CA ALA A 14 -29.48 -23.30 12.95
C ALA A 14 -28.76 -23.94 11.76
N HIS A 15 -28.83 -23.31 10.59
CA HIS A 15 -28.09 -23.64 9.38
C HIS A 15 -26.90 -22.71 9.26
N VAL A 16 -25.70 -23.25 9.44
CA VAL A 16 -24.43 -22.52 9.45
C VAL A 16 -23.69 -22.78 8.15
N ALA A 17 -23.35 -21.71 7.44
CA ALA A 17 -22.61 -21.74 6.19
C ALA A 17 -21.33 -20.92 6.30
N PRO A 18 -20.22 -21.37 5.68
CA PRO A 18 -19.04 -20.53 5.55
C PRO A 18 -19.31 -19.37 4.58
N LEU A 19 -18.72 -18.22 4.89
CA LEU A 19 -18.75 -17.00 4.10
C LEU A 19 -17.32 -16.48 3.94
N ILE A 20 -16.87 -16.32 2.71
CA ILE A 20 -15.58 -15.69 2.42
C ILE A 20 -15.75 -14.18 2.43
N THR A 21 -15.01 -13.51 3.31
CA THR A 21 -15.01 -12.04 3.41
C THR A 21 -14.37 -11.40 2.17
N LEU A 22 -14.56 -10.09 2.00
CA LEU A 22 -13.87 -9.30 0.96
C LEU A 22 -12.34 -9.40 1.03
N PHE A 23 -11.80 -9.75 2.20
CA PHE A 23 -10.37 -9.99 2.42
C PHE A 23 -10.01 -11.47 2.32
N GLY A 24 -10.85 -12.30 1.71
CA GLY A 24 -10.56 -13.73 1.50
C GLY A 24 -10.50 -14.58 2.76
N ALA A 25 -10.88 -14.05 3.93
CA ALA A 25 -10.86 -14.79 5.20
C ALA A 25 -12.20 -15.49 5.46
N ILE A 26 -12.16 -16.65 6.14
CA ILE A 26 -13.33 -17.49 6.43
C ILE A 26 -14.10 -16.92 7.62
N SER A 27 -15.33 -16.52 7.38
CA SER A 27 -16.33 -16.25 8.41
C SER A 27 -17.49 -17.23 8.29
N TYR A 28 -18.46 -17.16 9.19
CA TYR A 28 -19.65 -18.00 9.17
C TYR A 28 -20.89 -17.15 9.33
N THR A 29 -21.96 -17.57 8.66
CA THR A 29 -23.32 -17.05 8.87
C THR A 29 -24.21 -18.20 9.34
N ALA A 30 -25.06 -17.93 10.31
CA ALA A 30 -26.06 -18.87 10.80
C ALA A 30 -27.45 -18.27 10.62
N VAL A 31 -28.35 -19.02 10.00
CA VAL A 31 -29.76 -18.66 9.82
C VAL A 31 -30.66 -19.74 10.41
N ASP A 32 -31.89 -19.40 10.78
CA ASP A 32 -32.89 -20.40 11.17
C ASP A 32 -33.63 -21.00 9.96
N ASP A 33 -34.61 -21.86 10.22
CA ASP A 33 -35.43 -22.52 9.21
C ASP A 33 -36.23 -21.54 8.33
N ASP A 34 -36.54 -20.35 8.85
CA ASP A 34 -37.20 -19.26 8.12
C ASP A 34 -36.20 -18.36 7.36
N GLY A 35 -34.91 -18.68 7.43
CA GLY A 35 -33.83 -17.89 6.83
C GLY A 35 -33.48 -16.62 7.62
N GLN A 36 -34.01 -16.43 8.84
CA GLN A 36 -33.67 -15.29 9.67
C GLN A 36 -32.27 -15.46 10.25
N ARG A 37 -31.47 -14.39 10.21
CA ARG A 37 -30.09 -14.42 10.73
C ARG A 37 -30.08 -14.60 12.25
N ILE A 38 -29.44 -15.68 12.69
CA ILE A 38 -29.16 -15.97 14.10
C ILE A 38 -27.81 -15.36 14.49
N ALA A 39 -26.78 -15.63 13.70
CA ALA A 39 -25.40 -15.27 14.01
C ALA A 39 -24.62 -14.94 12.74
N SER A 40 -23.59 -14.10 12.86
CA SER A 40 -22.62 -13.91 11.79
C SER A 40 -21.29 -13.46 12.38
N GLY A 41 -20.19 -14.09 11.96
CA GLY A 41 -18.86 -13.72 12.41
C GLY A 41 -17.89 -14.89 12.38
N TRP A 42 -16.85 -14.79 13.18
CA TRP A 42 -15.80 -15.79 13.25
C TRP A 42 -16.17 -16.90 14.25
N LEU A 43 -15.69 -18.10 13.97
CA LEU A 43 -15.70 -19.19 14.94
C LEU A 43 -14.51 -19.00 15.89
N TYR A 44 -14.80 -18.77 17.17
CA TYR A 44 -13.78 -18.50 18.19
C TYR A 44 -13.63 -19.65 19.16
N ASP A 45 -12.40 -19.94 19.59
CA ASP A 45 -12.17 -20.69 20.82
C ASP A 45 -12.62 -19.84 22.03
N ALA A 46 -13.51 -20.40 22.85
CA ALA A 46 -14.09 -19.70 23.98
C ALA A 46 -13.06 -19.38 25.08
N SER A 47 -12.04 -20.22 25.25
CA SER A 47 -10.95 -20.02 26.21
C SER A 47 -10.04 -18.89 25.79
N GLU A 48 -9.67 -18.83 24.51
CA GLU A 48 -8.85 -17.73 23.97
C GLU A 48 -9.58 -16.38 24.06
N ARG A 49 -10.91 -16.39 23.96
CA ARG A 49 -11.75 -15.21 24.21
C ARG A 49 -11.96 -14.86 25.69
N GLY A 50 -11.41 -15.64 26.61
CA GLY A 50 -11.54 -15.40 28.06
C GLY A 50 -12.91 -15.74 28.64
N VAL A 51 -13.71 -16.57 27.97
CA VAL A 51 -15.01 -17.03 28.52
C VAL A 51 -14.76 -18.04 29.63
N ALA A 52 -15.29 -17.80 30.82
CA ALA A 52 -15.10 -18.70 31.96
C ALA A 52 -15.73 -20.08 31.70
N ALA A 53 -15.14 -21.15 32.24
CA ALA A 53 -15.63 -22.51 32.01
C ALA A 53 -17.09 -22.71 32.46
N GLY A 54 -17.53 -22.03 33.52
CA GLY A 54 -18.91 -22.09 34.02
C GLY A 54 -19.95 -21.41 33.11
N ASP A 55 -19.51 -20.53 32.21
CA ASP A 55 -20.38 -19.80 31.27
C ASP A 55 -20.54 -20.54 29.93
N ARG A 56 -19.84 -21.67 29.76
CA ARG A 56 -19.86 -22.49 28.55
C ARG A 56 -20.92 -23.59 28.71
N PRO A 57 -21.79 -23.81 27.72
CA PRO A 57 -22.59 -25.03 27.68
C PRO A 57 -21.71 -26.28 27.71
N SER A 58 -22.19 -27.32 28.38
CA SER A 58 -21.44 -28.57 28.55
C SER A 58 -20.95 -29.13 27.21
N GLY A 59 -19.66 -29.47 27.14
CA GLY A 59 -19.04 -30.04 25.95
C GLY A 59 -18.76 -29.06 24.80
N CYS A 60 -19.10 -27.77 24.94
CA CYS A 60 -18.82 -26.76 23.93
C CYS A 60 -17.46 -26.09 24.17
N THR A 61 -16.70 -25.89 23.10
CA THR A 61 -15.38 -25.26 23.13
C THR A 61 -15.31 -23.98 22.30
N HIS A 62 -16.15 -23.86 21.28
CA HIS A 62 -16.15 -22.73 20.37
C HIS A 62 -17.51 -22.04 20.31
N LEU A 63 -17.51 -20.81 19.82
CA LEU A 63 -18.72 -20.04 19.61
C LEU A 63 -18.62 -19.11 18.41
N ILE A 64 -19.77 -18.82 17.80
CA ILE A 64 -19.97 -17.64 16.95
C ILE A 64 -20.75 -16.60 17.77
N PRO A 65 -20.24 -15.38 17.94
CA PRO A 65 -20.93 -14.34 18.69
C PRO A 65 -22.26 -13.98 18.03
N ALA A 66 -23.31 -13.87 18.84
CA ALA A 66 -24.65 -13.52 18.40
C ALA A 66 -25.42 -12.82 19.53
N PHE A 67 -26.43 -12.05 19.16
CA PHE A 67 -27.32 -11.37 20.10
C PHE A 67 -28.71 -12.01 20.02
N PRO A 68 -29.36 -12.36 21.15
CA PRO A 68 -28.94 -12.08 22.53
C PRO A 68 -27.95 -13.09 23.13
N LYS A 69 -27.76 -14.27 22.52
CA LYS A 69 -26.87 -15.32 23.01
C LYS A 69 -25.98 -15.85 21.89
N PRO A 70 -24.71 -16.17 22.18
CA PRO A 70 -23.80 -16.78 21.21
C PRO A 70 -24.27 -18.17 20.79
N LEU A 71 -23.91 -18.55 19.57
CA LEU A 71 -24.12 -19.90 19.05
C LEU A 71 -22.91 -20.75 19.42
N TRP A 72 -23.12 -21.81 20.19
CA TRP A 72 -22.07 -22.65 20.75
C TRP A 72 -21.86 -23.93 19.94
N PHE A 73 -20.61 -24.39 19.90
CA PHE A 73 -20.20 -25.57 19.14
C PHE A 73 -19.33 -26.52 19.97
N THR A 74 -19.58 -27.81 19.80
CA THR A 74 -18.72 -28.89 20.32
C THR A 74 -17.48 -29.04 19.44
N PRO A 75 -16.40 -29.69 19.93
CA PRO A 75 -15.22 -29.96 19.11
C PRO A 75 -15.51 -30.70 17.80
N GLU A 76 -16.48 -31.61 17.78
CA GLU A 76 -16.86 -32.35 16.58
C GLU A 76 -17.54 -31.45 15.54
N GLU A 77 -18.47 -30.59 15.99
CA GLU A 77 -19.13 -29.61 15.13
C GLU A 77 -18.12 -28.59 14.57
N VAL A 78 -17.13 -28.20 15.38
CA VAL A 78 -16.03 -27.32 14.96
C VAL A 78 -15.20 -27.98 13.87
N ALA A 79 -14.89 -29.27 13.98
CA ALA A 79 -14.16 -29.98 12.94
C ALA A 79 -14.93 -29.99 11.60
N GLN A 80 -16.26 -30.21 11.66
CA GLN A 80 -17.12 -30.19 10.47
C GLN A 80 -17.20 -28.78 9.86
N LEU A 81 -17.42 -27.75 10.68
CA LEU A 81 -17.46 -26.35 10.23
C LEU A 81 -16.13 -25.87 9.66
N SER A 82 -15.01 -26.31 10.26
CA SER A 82 -13.67 -26.01 9.77
C SER A 82 -13.46 -26.65 8.41
N ALA A 83 -13.82 -27.93 8.24
CA ALA A 83 -13.74 -28.61 6.94
C ALA A 83 -14.58 -27.92 5.85
N LEU A 84 -15.81 -27.49 6.17
CA LEU A 84 -16.65 -26.69 5.26
C LEU A 84 -16.01 -25.34 4.92
N GLY A 85 -15.45 -24.66 5.92
CA GLY A 85 -14.73 -23.39 5.75
C GLY A 85 -13.53 -23.52 4.83
N GLU A 86 -12.70 -24.54 5.05
CA GLU A 86 -11.53 -24.83 4.21
C GLU A 86 -11.92 -25.19 2.77
N ALA A 87 -12.99 -25.96 2.57
CA ALA A 87 -13.50 -26.25 1.23
C ALA A 87 -13.99 -24.98 0.52
N ALA A 88 -14.73 -24.11 1.21
CA ALA A 88 -15.18 -22.83 0.66
C ALA A 88 -13.99 -21.90 0.33
N LYS A 89 -12.96 -21.88 1.19
CA LYS A 89 -11.74 -21.12 0.98
C LYS A 89 -10.95 -21.61 -0.22
N ALA A 90 -10.77 -22.93 -0.36
CA ALA A 90 -10.08 -23.53 -1.49
C ALA A 90 -10.81 -23.22 -2.82
N ALA A 91 -12.14 -23.27 -2.82
CA ALA A 91 -12.95 -22.88 -3.98
C ALA A 91 -12.77 -21.38 -4.31
N PHE A 92 -12.76 -20.51 -3.30
CA PHE A 92 -12.52 -19.09 -3.48
C PHE A 92 -11.10 -18.79 -4.00
N ASP A 93 -10.07 -19.38 -3.42
CA ASP A 93 -8.67 -19.16 -3.84
C ASP A 93 -8.43 -19.58 -5.29
N SER A 94 -9.16 -20.60 -5.75
CA SER A 94 -9.11 -21.08 -7.13
C SER A 94 -9.95 -20.23 -8.10
N SER A 95 -10.84 -19.38 -7.57
CA SER A 95 -11.72 -18.52 -8.37
C SER A 95 -11.00 -17.29 -8.93
N PRO A 96 -11.54 -16.62 -9.97
CA PRO A 96 -10.99 -15.36 -10.48
C PRO A 96 -10.84 -14.28 -9.40
N ASP A 97 -11.83 -14.13 -8.52
CA ASP A 97 -11.81 -13.14 -7.45
C ASP A 97 -10.71 -13.42 -6.42
N GLY A 98 -10.51 -14.69 -6.06
CA GLY A 98 -9.43 -15.11 -5.17
C GLY A 98 -8.05 -14.88 -5.78
N GLN A 99 -7.88 -15.21 -7.06
CA GLN A 99 -6.64 -14.95 -7.79
C GLN A 99 -6.34 -13.45 -7.92
N GLN A 100 -7.38 -12.61 -8.14
CA GLN A 100 -7.24 -11.16 -8.21
C GLN A 100 -6.83 -10.57 -6.85
N LEU A 101 -7.47 -11.01 -5.76
CA LEU A 101 -7.10 -10.59 -4.41
C LEU A 101 -5.65 -10.96 -4.07
N GLU A 102 -5.21 -12.16 -4.44
CA GLU A 102 -3.84 -12.61 -4.21
C GLU A 102 -2.82 -11.85 -5.06
N ALA A 103 -3.14 -11.55 -6.32
CA ALA A 103 -2.32 -10.69 -7.16
C ALA A 103 -2.19 -9.28 -6.58
N TRP A 104 -3.30 -8.70 -6.10
CA TRP A 104 -3.30 -7.39 -5.43
C TRP A 104 -2.44 -7.39 -4.17
N ARG A 105 -2.47 -8.46 -3.36
CA ARG A 105 -1.62 -8.60 -2.17
C ARG A 105 -0.14 -8.63 -2.53
N ARG A 106 0.23 -9.38 -3.57
CA ARG A 106 1.62 -9.45 -4.05
C ARG A 106 2.12 -8.10 -4.53
N ASP A 107 1.34 -7.42 -5.38
CA ASP A 107 1.66 -6.07 -5.85
C ASP A 107 1.79 -5.08 -4.68
N ARG A 108 0.88 -5.14 -3.70
CA ARG A 108 0.96 -4.31 -2.48
C ARG A 108 2.26 -4.59 -1.69
N ALA A 109 2.59 -5.86 -1.45
CA ALA A 109 3.80 -6.23 -0.71
C ALA A 109 5.09 -5.80 -1.45
N GLU A 110 5.11 -5.92 -2.78
CA GLU A 110 6.21 -5.44 -3.61
C GLU A 110 6.36 -3.93 -3.53
N ARG A 111 5.25 -3.18 -3.58
CA ARG A 111 5.24 -1.71 -3.39
C ARG A 111 5.73 -1.32 -2.01
N GLU A 112 5.29 -1.99 -0.95
CA GLU A 112 5.75 -1.73 0.42
C GLU A 112 7.26 -1.99 0.56
N LYS A 113 7.77 -3.07 -0.05
CA LYS A 113 9.21 -3.37 -0.06
C LYS A 113 10.01 -2.32 -0.83
N ALA A 114 9.52 -1.89 -2.00
CA ALA A 114 10.15 -0.83 -2.79
C ALA A 114 10.17 0.51 -2.04
N ASP A 115 9.07 0.88 -1.38
CA ASP A 115 9.01 2.08 -0.54
C ASP A 115 9.98 2.04 0.64
N ALA A 116 10.10 0.89 1.31
CA ALA A 116 11.06 0.70 2.40
C ALA A 116 12.51 0.82 1.90
N ALA A 117 12.83 0.22 0.74
CA ALA A 117 14.15 0.32 0.13
C ALA A 117 14.50 1.77 -0.26
N ARG A 118 13.58 2.46 -0.94
CA ARG A 118 13.71 3.89 -1.28
C ARG A 118 13.91 4.75 -0.04
N THR A 119 13.08 4.55 0.99
CA THR A 119 13.18 5.29 2.24
C THR A 119 14.54 5.06 2.90
N THR A 120 15.06 3.83 2.85
CA THR A 120 16.40 3.51 3.37
C THR A 120 17.48 4.27 2.62
N VAL A 121 17.44 4.27 1.29
CA VAL A 121 18.38 5.02 0.43
C VAL A 121 18.34 6.50 0.79
N LEU A 122 17.17 7.14 0.70
CA LEU A 122 17.03 8.59 0.83
C LEU A 122 17.21 9.11 2.27
N ARG A 123 16.87 8.32 3.29
CA ARG A 123 16.91 8.77 4.69
C ARG A 123 18.16 8.32 5.45
N SER A 124 19.01 7.50 4.85
CA SER A 124 20.34 7.22 5.40
C SER A 124 21.16 8.51 5.55
N PRO A 125 22.12 8.57 6.49
CA PRO A 125 23.00 9.74 6.63
C PRO A 125 23.73 10.11 5.34
N GLU A 126 24.28 9.11 4.65
CA GLU A 126 24.95 9.27 3.35
C GLU A 126 23.96 9.71 2.26
N GLY A 127 22.80 9.05 2.17
CA GLY A 127 21.77 9.40 1.19
C GLY A 127 21.30 10.85 1.32
N LYS A 128 21.17 11.37 2.55
CA LYS A 128 20.84 12.79 2.77
C LYS A 128 21.90 13.74 2.22
N VAL A 129 23.19 13.40 2.41
CA VAL A 129 24.30 14.19 1.86
C VAL A 129 24.26 14.16 0.33
N LEU A 130 24.08 12.98 -0.26
CA LEU A 130 24.00 12.80 -1.71
C LEU A 130 22.79 13.52 -2.32
N VAL A 131 21.62 13.45 -1.68
CA VAL A 131 20.42 14.19 -2.12
C VAL A 131 20.66 15.70 -2.07
N ALA A 132 21.29 16.21 -1.01
CA ALA A 132 21.61 17.63 -0.87
C ALA A 132 22.63 18.08 -1.93
N GLU A 133 23.65 17.27 -2.20
CA GLU A 133 24.66 17.56 -3.22
C GLU A 133 24.04 17.58 -4.62
N ARG A 134 23.20 16.60 -4.95
CA ARG A 134 22.44 16.60 -6.21
C ARG A 134 21.58 17.85 -6.36
N ALA A 135 20.88 18.24 -5.30
CA ALA A 135 20.04 19.44 -5.30
C ALA A 135 20.89 20.71 -5.51
N ARG A 136 22.08 20.79 -4.90
CA ARG A 136 23.04 21.89 -5.10
C ARG A 136 23.52 21.97 -6.55
N LEU A 137 23.84 20.83 -7.17
CA LEU A 137 24.26 20.77 -8.58
C LEU A 137 23.11 21.17 -9.52
N ALA A 138 21.90 20.68 -9.28
CA ALA A 138 20.72 21.09 -10.05
C ALA A 138 20.43 22.59 -9.92
N ALA A 139 20.49 23.15 -8.71
CA ALA A 139 20.30 24.58 -8.48
C ALA A 139 21.39 25.43 -9.17
N ALA A 140 22.62 24.93 -9.27
CA ALA A 140 23.68 25.63 -10.01
C ALA A 140 23.40 25.69 -11.52
N VAL A 141 22.83 24.62 -12.09
CA VAL A 141 22.38 24.60 -13.50
C VAL A 141 21.26 25.62 -13.72
N GLU A 142 20.24 25.61 -12.85
CA GLU A 142 19.12 26.57 -12.92
C GLU A 142 19.60 28.02 -12.77
N ALA A 143 20.43 28.31 -11.77
CA ALA A 143 21.00 29.64 -11.56
C ALA A 143 21.81 30.13 -12.77
N MET A 144 22.43 29.22 -13.53
CA MET A 144 23.16 29.61 -14.73
C MET A 144 22.24 29.98 -15.89
N LEU A 145 21.11 29.30 -16.03
CA LEU A 145 20.08 29.66 -17.00
C LEU A 145 19.42 31.00 -16.64
N GLU A 146 19.12 31.23 -15.36
CA GLU A 146 18.57 32.49 -14.88
C GLU A 146 19.55 33.64 -15.09
N SER A 147 20.80 33.47 -14.67
CA SER A 147 21.84 34.49 -14.86
C SER A 147 22.10 34.81 -16.34
N ASP A 148 22.07 33.81 -17.23
CA ASP A 148 22.21 34.05 -18.68
C ASP A 148 21.00 34.84 -19.23
N ALA A 149 19.79 34.48 -18.80
CA ALA A 149 18.58 35.18 -19.19
C ALA A 149 18.61 36.65 -18.75
N ASP A 150 18.99 36.92 -17.50
CA ASP A 150 19.09 38.28 -16.96
C ASP A 150 20.16 39.10 -17.71
N GLN A 151 21.34 38.53 -17.94
CA GLN A 151 22.41 39.19 -18.70
C GLN A 151 21.99 39.48 -20.14
N ARG A 152 21.25 38.57 -20.77
CA ARG A 152 20.69 38.77 -22.11
C ARG A 152 19.70 39.92 -22.11
N VAL A 153 18.80 39.98 -21.14
CA VAL A 153 17.83 41.09 -21.02
C VAL A 153 18.56 42.43 -20.85
N SER A 154 19.52 42.51 -19.93
CA SER A 154 20.31 43.74 -19.72
C SER A 154 21.12 44.16 -20.95
N ALA A 155 21.63 43.20 -21.73
CA ALA A 155 22.35 43.51 -22.96
C ALA A 155 21.46 44.14 -24.03
N HIS A 156 20.15 43.84 -24.01
CA HIS A 156 19.14 44.40 -24.92
C HIS A 156 18.38 45.58 -24.32
N ASP A 157 18.85 46.13 -23.19
CA ASP A 157 18.24 47.31 -22.60
C ASP A 157 18.57 48.56 -23.43
N ASP A 158 17.54 49.36 -23.73
CA ASP A 158 17.64 50.58 -24.53
C ASP A 158 18.43 51.69 -23.82
N GLU A 159 18.67 51.57 -22.51
CA GLU A 159 19.50 52.48 -21.69
C GLU A 159 21.01 52.14 -21.71
N GLY A 160 21.55 51.79 -22.88
CA GLY A 160 23.00 51.62 -23.07
C GLY A 160 23.51 50.18 -22.98
N GLY A 161 22.64 49.19 -23.15
CA GLY A 161 23.04 47.81 -23.42
C GLY A 161 23.84 47.68 -24.72
N ASP A 162 24.72 46.68 -24.78
CA ASP A 162 25.43 46.30 -26.01
C ASP A 162 25.18 44.82 -26.32
N PRO A 163 24.14 44.51 -27.13
CA PRO A 163 23.87 43.15 -27.55
C PRO A 163 25.06 42.51 -28.27
N GLY A 164 25.83 43.31 -29.02
CA GLY A 164 26.99 42.84 -29.76
C GLY A 164 28.11 42.35 -28.86
N ALA A 165 28.37 43.04 -27.74
CA ALA A 165 29.32 42.59 -26.72
C ALA A 165 28.84 41.31 -26.00
N TYR A 166 27.55 41.22 -25.68
CA TYR A 166 26.99 40.02 -25.05
C TYR A 166 27.17 38.78 -25.95
N TYR A 167 26.71 38.83 -27.21
CA TYR A 167 26.78 37.68 -28.10
C TYR A 167 28.22 37.30 -28.49
N ARG A 168 29.14 38.28 -28.55
CA ARG A 168 30.54 38.01 -28.90
C ARG A 168 31.33 37.40 -27.75
N ASP A 169 31.16 37.93 -26.55
CA ASP A 169 32.09 37.67 -25.45
C ASP A 169 31.43 36.99 -24.23
N GLN A 170 30.18 37.32 -23.92
CA GLN A 170 29.49 36.83 -22.71
C GLN A 170 28.73 35.52 -22.96
N GLN A 171 27.97 35.41 -24.05
CA GLN A 171 27.22 34.19 -24.40
C GLN A 171 28.13 32.95 -24.45
N PRO A 172 29.30 32.95 -25.13
CA PRO A 172 30.15 31.76 -25.17
C PRO A 172 30.66 31.35 -23.78
N ARG A 173 30.88 32.31 -22.87
CA ARG A 173 31.28 32.03 -21.48
C ARG A 173 30.14 31.43 -20.68
N ASN A 174 28.93 31.96 -20.83
CA ASN A 174 27.73 31.42 -20.19
C ASN A 174 27.44 30.01 -20.69
N GLU A 175 27.56 29.75 -21.99
CA GLU A 175 27.40 28.41 -22.58
C GLU A 175 28.43 27.42 -22.05
N ALA A 176 29.71 27.82 -21.93
CA ALA A 176 30.74 26.98 -21.35
C ALA A 176 30.49 26.66 -19.87
N ALA A 177 30.11 27.67 -19.07
CA ALA A 177 29.78 27.49 -17.65
C ALA A 177 28.53 26.61 -17.46
N TYR A 178 27.51 26.79 -18.30
CA TYR A 178 26.32 25.94 -18.32
C TYR A 178 26.68 24.49 -18.68
N ALA A 179 27.51 24.27 -19.70
CA ALA A 179 27.95 22.94 -20.09
C ALA A 179 28.75 22.24 -18.96
N GLU A 180 29.60 22.98 -18.24
CA GLU A 180 30.30 22.46 -17.06
C GLU A 180 29.34 22.07 -15.94
N ALA A 181 28.36 22.92 -15.61
CA ALA A 181 27.37 22.64 -14.58
C ALA A 181 26.51 21.42 -14.92
N VAL A 182 26.04 21.31 -16.17
CA VAL A 182 25.29 20.14 -16.66
C VAL A 182 26.17 18.88 -16.63
N GLY A 183 27.43 19.00 -17.02
CA GLY A 183 28.40 17.91 -16.98
C GLY A 183 28.61 17.38 -15.55
N ALA A 184 28.74 18.27 -14.57
CA ALA A 184 28.89 17.89 -13.17
C ALA A 184 27.64 17.18 -12.61
N LEU A 185 26.45 17.69 -12.92
CA LEU A 185 25.20 17.02 -12.53
C LEU A 185 25.05 15.65 -13.19
N ALA A 186 25.38 15.53 -14.49
CA ALA A 186 25.31 14.26 -15.20
C ALA A 186 26.32 13.23 -14.66
N ALA A 187 27.53 13.66 -14.30
CA ALA A 187 28.53 12.81 -13.67
C ALA A 187 28.05 12.29 -12.30
N PHE A 188 27.48 13.16 -11.47
CA PHE A 188 26.88 12.77 -10.20
C PHE A 188 25.76 11.73 -10.39
N ASP A 189 24.85 11.97 -11.35
CA ASP A 189 23.74 11.07 -11.63
C ASP A 189 24.21 9.69 -12.13
N ALA A 190 25.33 9.65 -12.88
CA ALA A 190 25.96 8.41 -13.34
C ALA A 190 26.66 7.63 -12.21
N GLU A 191 27.25 8.32 -11.25
CA GLU A 191 27.92 7.71 -10.07
C GLU A 191 26.93 7.24 -9.01
N HIS A 192 25.73 7.84 -8.95
CA HIS A 192 24.72 7.58 -7.94
C HIS A 192 23.34 7.22 -8.51
N PRO A 193 23.23 6.20 -9.38
CA PRO A 193 21.97 5.84 -10.03
C PRO A 193 20.86 5.46 -9.04
N GLN A 194 21.22 4.90 -7.88
CA GLN A 194 20.27 4.57 -6.80
C GLN A 194 19.58 5.80 -6.20
N ILE A 195 20.26 6.94 -6.14
CA ILE A 195 19.69 8.19 -5.63
C ILE A 195 18.70 8.76 -6.64
N VAL A 196 19.08 8.76 -7.93
CA VAL A 196 18.24 9.24 -9.03
C VAL A 196 16.96 8.39 -9.14
N ALA A 197 17.10 7.07 -9.13
CA ALA A 197 15.95 6.16 -9.17
C ALA A 197 15.00 6.39 -7.98
N ALA A 198 15.56 6.48 -6.76
CA ALA A 198 14.79 6.73 -5.55
C ALA A 198 14.04 8.08 -5.57
N LEU A 199 14.67 9.16 -6.03
CA LEU A 199 14.04 10.48 -6.16
C LEU A 199 12.97 10.49 -7.26
N THR A 200 13.21 9.83 -8.38
CA THR A 200 12.25 9.73 -9.50
C THR A 200 10.99 9.00 -9.06
N GLU A 201 11.15 7.88 -8.38
CA GLU A 201 10.03 7.13 -7.82
C GLU A 201 9.29 7.91 -6.74
N GLN A 202 10.00 8.67 -5.90
CA GLN A 202 9.38 9.53 -4.89
C GLN A 202 8.50 10.59 -5.55
N THR A 203 9.02 11.27 -6.58
CA THR A 203 8.24 12.25 -7.36
C THR A 203 7.01 11.61 -8.01
N ALA A 204 7.16 10.43 -8.62
CA ALA A 204 6.03 9.71 -9.23
C ALA A 204 5.00 9.25 -8.18
N ALA A 205 5.43 8.88 -6.97
CA ALA A 205 4.54 8.57 -5.86
C ALA A 205 3.81 9.83 -5.35
N ASP A 206 4.50 10.97 -5.27
CA ASP A 206 3.91 12.25 -4.86
C ASP A 206 2.88 12.76 -5.87
N VAL A 207 3.14 12.62 -7.16
CA VAL A 207 2.17 12.93 -8.22
C VAL A 207 0.93 12.05 -8.11
N ARG A 208 1.10 10.72 -7.97
CA ARG A 208 -0.04 9.80 -7.77
C ARG A 208 -0.88 10.18 -6.56
N ARG A 209 -0.24 10.47 -5.42
CA ARG A 209 -0.94 10.92 -4.21
C ARG A 209 -1.71 12.22 -4.40
N ARG A 210 -1.25 13.13 -5.25
CA ARG A 210 -1.98 14.37 -5.56
C ARG A 210 -3.19 14.07 -6.45
N LEU A 211 -3.03 13.21 -7.46
CA LEU A 211 -4.10 12.87 -8.39
C LEU A 211 -5.20 11.97 -7.78
N ASP A 212 -4.87 11.15 -6.78
CA ASP A 212 -5.86 10.31 -6.06
C ASP A 212 -6.70 11.10 -5.04
N VAL A 213 -6.39 12.37 -4.81
CA VAL A 213 -7.07 13.25 -3.83
C VAL A 213 -8.02 14.26 -4.49
N ASP A 214 -7.99 14.38 -5.83
CA ASP A 214 -8.92 15.17 -6.65
C ASP A 214 -10.04 14.30 -7.27
#